data_AF-A0A7T0BWR5-F1
#
_entry.id   AF-A0A7T0BWR5-F1
#
_cell.length_a   1.000
_cell.length_b   1.000
_cell.length_c   1.000
_cell.angle_alpha   90.00
_cell.angle_beta   90.00
_cell.angle_gamma   90.00
#
_symmetry.space_group_name_H-M   'P 1'
#
loop_
_entity.id
_entity.type
_entity.pdbx_description
1 polymer ?
#
loop_
_entity_poly.entity_id
_entity_poly.type
_entity_poly.pdbx_seq_one_letter_code
_entity_poly.pdbx_strand_id
1 'polypeptide(L)'
;MSYRIGLNRFTGEDLESAADQLAKIFRMDKEEASRIVVGLSDGNAWQFPQGVSGKQSQMAQNFLTGLGFEVDLHLIEQELDSDDEEPEEESDKKGLLGKIWFELNKKR
;
A
#
# COMPACT_ATOMS: atom_id res chain seq x y z
N MET A 1 -9.77 6.00 -6.50
CA MET A 1 -9.34 4.61 -6.30
C MET A 1 -7.82 4.54 -6.46
N SER A 2 -7.14 4.06 -5.43
CA SER A 2 -5.69 3.85 -5.41
C SER A 2 -5.39 2.36 -5.47
N TYR A 3 -4.24 1.96 -6.00
CA TYR A 3 -3.83 0.57 -6.12
C TYR A 3 -2.43 0.37 -5.59
N ARG A 4 -2.21 -0.72 -4.86
CA ARG A 4 -0.88 -1.21 -4.53
C ARG A 4 -0.43 -2.19 -5.61
N ILE A 5 0.81 -2.05 -6.05
CA ILE A 5 1.43 -2.97 -7.00
C ILE A 5 2.21 -4.02 -6.21
N GLY A 6 1.96 -5.30 -6.48
CA GLY A 6 2.72 -6.44 -5.99
C GLY A 6 3.49 -7.11 -7.13
N LEU A 7 4.66 -7.65 -6.82
CA LEU A 7 5.50 -8.46 -7.68
C LEU A 7 5.62 -9.84 -7.03
N ASN A 8 5.19 -10.90 -7.72
CA ASN A 8 5.21 -12.26 -7.15
C ASN A 8 6.45 -13.05 -7.57
N ARG A 9 6.85 -12.89 -8.83
CA ARG A 9 7.92 -13.65 -9.45
C ARG A 9 8.56 -12.83 -10.56
N PHE A 10 9.83 -13.11 -10.82
CA PHE A 10 10.52 -12.66 -12.02
C PHE A 10 10.89 -13.86 -12.88
N THR A 11 10.59 -13.78 -14.18
CA THR A 11 10.84 -14.85 -15.17
C THR A 11 11.71 -14.39 -16.34
N GLY A 12 12.20 -13.14 -16.31
CA GLY A 12 13.12 -12.63 -17.32
C GLY A 12 14.52 -13.23 -17.20
N GLU A 13 15.28 -13.18 -18.29
CA GLU A 13 16.61 -13.79 -18.37
C GLU A 13 17.73 -12.94 -17.72
N ASP A 14 17.54 -11.61 -17.69
CA ASP A 14 18.56 -10.66 -17.23
C ASP A 14 18.12 -9.93 -15.96
N LEU A 15 18.62 -10.41 -14.81
CA LEU A 15 18.36 -9.85 -13.48
C LEU A 15 18.92 -8.42 -13.33
N GLU A 16 20.09 -8.14 -13.93
CA GLU A 16 20.76 -6.85 -13.79
C GLU A 16 20.01 -5.78 -14.58
N SER A 17 19.67 -6.07 -15.84
CA SER A 17 18.88 -5.18 -16.69
C SER A 17 17.50 -4.91 -16.10
N ALA A 18 16.84 -5.93 -15.55
CA ALA A 18 15.56 -5.78 -14.87
C ALA A 18 15.65 -4.89 -13.63
N ALA A 19 16.69 -5.07 -12.80
CA ALA A 19 16.94 -4.22 -11.64
C ALA A 19 17.22 -2.76 -12.04
N ASP A 20 18.00 -2.53 -13.09
CA ASP A 20 18.30 -1.18 -13.60
C ASP A 20 17.05 -0.46 -14.11
N GLN A 21 16.19 -1.18 -14.82
CA GLN A 21 14.92 -0.63 -15.30
C GLN A 21 13.95 -0.34 -14.14
N LEU A 22 13.89 -1.24 -13.15
CA LEU A 22 13.09 -1.06 -11.95
C LEU A 22 13.55 0.17 -11.16
N ALA A 23 14.86 0.29 -10.90
CA ALA A 23 15.47 1.44 -10.24
C ALA A 23 15.15 2.75 -10.96
N LYS A 24 15.31 2.78 -12.29
CA LYS A 24 15.09 3.98 -13.10
C LYS A 24 13.64 4.46 -13.12
N ILE A 25 12.70 3.53 -13.28
CA ILE A 25 11.29 3.90 -13.46
C ILE A 25 10.62 4.25 -12.14
N PHE A 26 10.95 3.51 -11.09
CA PHE A 26 10.38 3.75 -9.77
C PHE A 26 11.24 4.67 -8.91
N ARG A 27 12.36 5.17 -9.45
CA ARG A 27 13.30 6.08 -8.77
C ARG A 27 13.73 5.53 -7.40
N MET A 28 13.99 4.22 -7.35
CA MET A 28 14.52 3.55 -6.16
C MET A 28 16.02 3.32 -6.31
N ASP A 29 16.66 2.98 -5.20
CA ASP A 29 18.09 2.67 -5.20
C ASP A 29 18.39 1.39 -6.03
N LYS A 30 19.53 1.37 -6.73
CA LYS A 30 19.91 0.23 -7.59
C LYS A 30 20.16 -1.03 -6.77
N GLU A 31 20.76 -0.91 -5.59
CA GLU A 31 20.99 -2.06 -4.71
C GLU A 31 19.68 -2.62 -4.16
N GLU A 32 18.74 -1.72 -3.81
CA GLU A 32 17.39 -2.10 -3.42
C GLU A 32 16.67 -2.85 -4.54
N ALA A 33 16.67 -2.30 -5.76
CA ALA A 33 16.06 -2.93 -6.93
C ALA A 33 16.68 -4.31 -7.23
N SER A 34 18.01 -4.42 -7.14
CA SER A 34 18.72 -5.69 -7.33
C SER A 34 18.29 -6.75 -6.31
N ARG A 35 18.20 -6.38 -5.02
CA ARG A 35 17.72 -7.30 -3.97
C ARG A 35 16.29 -7.75 -4.20
N ILE A 36 15.41 -6.86 -4.68
CA ILE A 36 14.03 -7.19 -5.00
C ILE A 36 13.99 -8.22 -6.13
N VAL A 37 14.70 -7.97 -7.24
CA VAL A 37 14.69 -8.87 -8.41
C VAL A 37 15.27 -10.24 -8.07
N VAL A 38 16.37 -10.30 -7.31
CA VAL A 38 16.93 -11.56 -6.81
C VAL A 38 15.93 -12.28 -5.90
N GLY A 39 15.31 -11.57 -4.95
CA GLY A 39 14.30 -12.14 -4.07
C GLY A 39 13.11 -12.74 -4.83
N LEU A 40 12.66 -12.07 -5.91
CA LEU A 40 11.58 -12.54 -6.78
C LEU A 40 11.96 -13.80 -7.57
N SER A 41 13.23 -13.95 -7.94
CA SER A 41 13.76 -15.17 -8.57
C SER A 41 13.77 -16.35 -7.59
N ASP A 42 13.95 -16.07 -6.28
CA ASP A 42 13.89 -17.06 -5.21
C ASP A 42 12.46 -17.36 -4.74
N GLY A 43 11.45 -16.71 -5.35
CA GLY A 43 10.03 -16.87 -5.01
C GLY A 43 9.55 -16.02 -3.84
N ASN A 44 10.34 -15.03 -3.40
CA ASN A 44 9.92 -14.06 -2.40
C ASN A 44 9.17 -12.92 -3.06
N ALA A 45 7.84 -12.89 -2.88
CA ALA A 45 7.01 -11.80 -3.35
C ALA A 45 7.38 -10.47 -2.65
N TRP A 46 7.21 -9.36 -3.37
CA TRP A 46 7.49 -8.02 -2.89
C TRP A 46 6.37 -7.05 -3.31
N GLN A 47 6.12 -6.00 -2.52
CA GLN A 47 5.08 -5.02 -2.83
C GLN A 47 5.60 -3.59 -2.69
N PHE A 48 5.10 -2.71 -3.55
CA PHE A 48 5.38 -1.29 -3.43
C PHE A 48 4.73 -0.73 -2.15
N PRO A 49 5.47 0.07 -1.36
CA PRO A 49 4.92 0.63 -0.12
C PRO A 49 3.82 1.66 -0.39
N GLN A 50 3.93 2.39 -1.50
CA GLN A 50 2.99 3.45 -1.86
C GLN A 50 1.91 2.95 -2.83
N GLY A 51 0.70 3.47 -2.64
CA GLY A 51 -0.38 3.33 -3.60
C GLY A 51 -0.23 4.29 -4.76
N VAL A 52 -0.68 3.88 -5.94
CA VAL A 52 -0.68 4.70 -7.16
C VAL A 52 -2.09 4.80 -7.74
N SER A 53 -2.34 5.82 -8.56
CA SER A 53 -3.63 5.95 -9.25
C SER A 53 -3.88 4.76 -10.19
N GLY A 54 -5.15 4.47 -10.49
CA GLY A 54 -5.51 3.38 -11.43
C GLY A 54 -4.84 3.49 -12.81
N LYS A 55 -4.62 4.70 -13.32
CA LYS A 55 -3.91 4.90 -14.59
C LYS A 55 -2.42 4.54 -14.46
N GLN A 56 -1.79 4.91 -13.35
CA GLN A 56 -0.38 4.60 -13.09
C GLN A 56 -0.19 3.11 -12.82
N SER A 57 -1.10 2.46 -12.10
CA SER A 57 -1.02 1.01 -11.85
C SER A 57 -1.11 0.22 -13.15
N GLN A 58 -2.00 0.60 -14.08
CA GLN A 58 -2.09 -0.06 -15.37
C GLN A 58 -0.83 0.12 -16.22
N MET A 59 -0.25 1.33 -16.24
CA MET A 59 1.00 1.59 -16.95
C MET A 59 2.16 0.78 -16.36
N ALA A 60 2.26 0.75 -15.03
CA ALA A 60 3.28 -0.01 -14.32
C ALA A 60 3.12 -1.51 -14.58
N GLN A 61 1.90 -2.05 -14.50
CA GLN A 61 1.61 -3.45 -14.78
C GLN A 61 2.04 -3.84 -16.20
N ASN A 62 1.63 -3.07 -17.22
CA ASN A 62 1.99 -3.37 -18.61
C ASN A 62 3.51 -3.36 -18.82
N PHE A 63 4.19 -2.38 -18.24
CA PHE A 63 5.64 -2.25 -18.34
C PHE A 63 6.35 -3.43 -17.65
N LEU A 64 6.02 -3.70 -16.39
CA LEU A 64 6.63 -4.75 -15.57
C LEU A 64 6.36 -6.14 -16.16
N THR A 65 5.14 -6.41 -16.65
CA THR A 65 4.81 -7.66 -17.33
C THR A 65 5.64 -7.82 -18.61
N GLY A 66 5.87 -6.73 -19.34
CA GLY A 66 6.75 -6.73 -20.53
C GLY A 66 8.22 -7.02 -20.23
N LEU A 67 8.67 -6.81 -18.99
CA LEU A 67 10.00 -7.20 -18.52
C LEU A 67 10.07 -8.63 -17.96
N GLY A 68 8.93 -9.33 -17.86
CA GLY A 68 8.87 -10.69 -17.31
C GLY A 68 8.58 -10.76 -15.81
N PHE A 69 8.10 -9.67 -15.20
CA PHE A 69 7.55 -9.73 -13.84
C PHE A 69 6.11 -10.24 -13.84
N GLU A 70 5.79 -11.06 -12.85
CA GLU A 70 4.41 -11.42 -12.51
C GLU A 70 3.86 -10.38 -11.53
N VAL A 71 2.84 -9.62 -11.96
CA VAL A 71 2.37 -8.41 -11.28
C VAL A 71 0.93 -8.56 -10.82
N ASP A 72 0.68 -8.29 -9.55
CA ASP A 72 -0.65 -8.19 -8.96
C ASP A 72 -1.00 -6.74 -8.62
N LEU A 73 -2.28 -6.37 -8.80
CA LEU A 73 -2.81 -5.07 -8.42
C LEU A 73 -3.85 -5.24 -7.32
N HIS A 74 -3.58 -4.65 -6.15
CA HIS A 74 -4.51 -4.66 -5.02
C HIS A 74 -5.19 -3.30 -4.89
N LEU A 75 -6.51 -3.28 -4.86
CA LEU A 75 -7.26 -2.05 -4.59
C LEU A 75 -6.94 -1.58 -3.17
N ILE A 76 -6.47 -0.34 -3.03
CA ILE A 76 -6.43 0.37 -1.77
C ILE A 76 -7.70 1.22 -1.74
N GLU A 77 -8.71 0.71 -1.03
CA GLU A 77 -9.76 1.59 -0.54
C GLU A 77 -9.06 2.59 0.37
N GLN A 78 -9.08 3.87 -0.02
CA GLN A 78 -8.79 4.89 0.97
C GLN A 78 -9.88 4.70 2.01
N GLU A 79 -9.52 4.24 3.22
CA GLU A 79 -10.25 4.69 4.39
C GLU A 79 -10.21 6.21 4.24
N LEU A 80 -11.35 6.77 3.81
CA LEU A 80 -11.63 8.15 4.11
C LEU A 80 -11.51 8.18 5.62
N ASP A 81 -10.40 8.72 6.12
CA ASP A 81 -10.45 9.47 7.35
C ASP A 81 -11.55 10.50 7.07
N SER A 82 -12.78 10.13 7.42
CA SER A 82 -13.80 11.08 7.78
C SER A 82 -13.21 11.78 8.98
N ASP A 83 -12.38 12.80 8.72
CA ASP A 83 -12.35 13.98 9.56
C ASP A 83 -13.78 14.53 9.49
N ASP A 84 -14.69 13.87 10.22
CA ASP A 84 -15.94 14.45 10.66
C ASP A 84 -15.52 15.73 11.38
N GLU A 85 -15.75 16.86 10.70
CA GLU A 85 -15.88 18.17 11.31
C GLU A 85 -16.60 17.97 12.65
N GLU A 86 -15.89 18.12 13.77
CA GLU A 86 -16.55 18.29 15.05
C GLU A 86 -17.47 19.50 14.90
N PRO A 87 -18.81 19.36 14.99
CA PRO A 87 -19.65 20.53 15.09
C PRO A 87 -19.32 21.20 16.42
N GLU A 88 -19.02 22.49 16.37
CA GLU A 88 -18.95 23.36 17.54
C GLU A 88 -20.26 23.25 18.33
N GLU A 89 -20.23 22.56 19.48
CA GLU A 89 -21.29 22.62 20.50
C GLU A 89 -20.63 22.86 21.85
N GLU A 90 -20.32 24.12 22.10
CA GLU A 90 -20.26 24.67 23.45
C GLU A 90 -21.66 24.55 24.08
N SER A 91 -21.78 23.78 25.17
CA SER A 91 -22.55 24.12 26.39
C SER A 91 -23.18 22.89 27.09
N ASP A 92 -22.60 22.57 28.24
CA ASP A 92 -23.28 22.14 29.47
C ASP A 92 -24.54 21.26 29.39
N LYS A 93 -24.39 19.92 29.30
CA LYS A 93 -25.27 18.95 30.01
C LYS A 93 -24.50 17.69 30.46
N LYS A 94 -23.58 17.86 31.40
CA LYS A 94 -23.13 16.76 32.27
C LYS A 94 -24.28 16.35 33.20
N GLY A 95 -25.14 15.44 32.76
CA GLY A 95 -26.22 14.93 33.59
C GLY A 95 -26.76 13.60 33.08
N LEU A 96 -26.68 12.58 33.93
CA LEU A 96 -27.31 11.26 33.80
C LEU A 96 -26.66 10.23 32.84
N LEU A 97 -26.34 10.54 31.58
CA LEU A 97 -25.90 9.48 30.66
C LEU A 97 -24.44 9.01 30.88
N GLY A 98 -23.54 9.92 31.26
CA GLY A 98 -22.14 9.57 31.56
C GLY A 98 -21.95 8.74 32.84
N LYS A 99 -22.89 8.79 33.79
CA LYS A 99 -22.81 8.01 35.03
C LYS A 99 -23.11 6.53 34.79
N ILE A 100 -24.05 6.23 33.89
CA ILE A 100 -24.49 4.87 33.58
C ILE A 100 -23.38 4.10 32.85
N TRP A 101 -22.66 4.76 31.94
CA TRP A 101 -21.55 4.13 31.22
C TRP A 101 -20.35 3.85 32.13
N PHE A 102 -20.06 4.73 33.10
CA PHE A 102 -18.95 4.54 34.04
C PHE A 102 -19.23 3.46 35.10
N GLU A 103 -20.48 3.25 35.51
CA GLU A 103 -20.84 2.21 36.50
C GLU A 103 -20.83 0.79 35.90
N LEU A 104 -21.19 0.63 34.62
CA LEU A 104 -21.19 -0.69 33.97
C LEU A 104 -19.78 -1.25 33.73
N ASN A 105 -18.78 -0.39 33.56
CA ASN A 105 -17.42 -0.81 33.19
C ASN A 105 -16.46 -0.99 34.39
N LYS A 106 -16.95 -0.81 35.63
CA LYS A 106 -16.13 -0.87 36.86
C LYS A 106 -16.21 -2.20 37.63
N LYS A 107 -16.98 -3.19 37.16
CA LYS A 107 -16.99 -4.55 37.74
C LYS A 107 -16.47 -5.59 36.74
N ARG A 108 -15.16 -5.60 36.56
CA ARG A 108 -14.35 -6.81 36.36
C ARG A 108 -13.09 -6.69 37.19
#